data_AF-D1PZ06-F1
#
_entry.id   AF-D1PZ06-F1
#
_cell.length_a   1.000
_cell.length_b   1.000
_cell.length_c   1.000
_cell.angle_alpha   90.00
_cell.angle_beta   90.00
_cell.angle_gamma   90.00
#
_symmetry.space_group_name_H-M   'P 1'
#
loop_
_entity.id
_entity.type
_entity.pdbx_description
1 polymer ?
#
loop_
_entity_poly.entity_id
_entity_poly.type
_entity_poly.pdbx_seq_one_letter_code
_entity_poly.pdbx_strand_id
1 'polypeptide(L)'
;MIKNIVYDFGGVLVQYDFMNFFKKLLGSEEKARHFLHNAFTAEINAEMDRGVYPPSHFIEQQKRLWPEYRETLDTFDKHYADIFTHETEGMRQSMLDVKARGYRLLGLSNWSERVNDVMNKFDIFNILEDYLISKDVHQLKPDAEIYHSFINQFGVKPEECVFIDDKPENIKGARNVGMYGIVFSNTQQMMRELEPLLLPYSFEPACPEDEPTAWKIVHQAALDMAANGRHQWDETYPPRESISRDIDNGNGYVLKLDGEIVGYTALTFDGEPSYDRLQGQWLSDMPYATIHRTALAREHHGKGLARVILLECGRECRKRKYKSIRIDTNHDNVEMLHLIDSLGFTRCGLCFYDREGKRTERIACEKIL
;
A
#
# COMPACT_ATOMS: atom_id res chain seq x y z
N MET A 1 13.96 2.72 6.85
CA MET A 1 13.53 1.35 7.17
C MET A 1 12.22 1.42 7.94
N ILE A 2 11.35 0.43 7.77
CA ILE A 2 10.09 0.33 8.51
C ILE A 2 10.37 0.12 9.99
N LYS A 3 9.52 0.70 10.85
CA LYS A 3 9.54 0.49 12.29
C LYS A 3 8.16 0.21 12.89
N ASN A 4 7.10 0.69 12.22
CA ASN A 4 5.74 0.65 12.74
C ASN A 4 4.80 -0.02 11.73
N ILE A 5 4.05 -1.02 12.19
CA ILE A 5 2.98 -1.65 11.42
C ILE A 5 1.66 -1.20 12.02
N VAL A 6 0.82 -0.62 11.17
CA VAL A 6 -0.43 0.03 11.58
C VAL A 6 -1.59 -0.76 10.99
N TYR A 7 -2.48 -1.26 11.83
CA TYR A 7 -3.61 -2.09 11.43
C TYR A 7 -4.93 -1.31 11.57
N ASP A 8 -5.76 -1.34 10.54
CA ASP A 8 -7.20 -1.16 10.75
C ASP A 8 -7.78 -2.32 11.54
N PHE A 9 -8.99 -2.15 12.08
CA PHE A 9 -9.59 -3.15 12.95
C PHE A 9 -10.68 -3.98 12.26
N GLY A 10 -11.79 -3.35 11.85
CA GLY A 10 -12.87 -4.05 11.15
C GLY A 10 -12.43 -4.47 9.75
N GLY A 11 -12.65 -5.72 9.37
CA GLY A 11 -12.22 -6.26 8.07
C GLY A 11 -10.75 -6.70 8.04
N VAL A 12 -9.92 -6.22 8.97
CA VAL A 12 -8.49 -6.58 9.09
C VAL A 12 -8.21 -7.44 10.32
N LEU A 13 -8.41 -6.95 11.54
CA LEU A 13 -8.20 -7.75 12.77
C LEU A 13 -9.38 -8.66 13.08
N VAL A 14 -10.60 -8.16 12.88
CA VAL A 14 -11.85 -8.86 13.16
C VAL A 14 -12.82 -8.76 11.99
N GLN A 15 -13.56 -9.82 11.72
CA GLN A 15 -14.55 -9.87 10.65
C GLN A 15 -15.94 -9.49 11.16
N TYR A 16 -16.69 -8.74 10.36
CA TYR A 16 -18.02 -8.23 10.69
C TYR A 16 -19.03 -8.52 9.58
N ASP A 17 -20.31 -8.66 9.93
CA ASP A 17 -21.38 -8.94 8.96
C ASP A 17 -22.70 -8.25 9.33
N PHE A 18 -22.81 -6.97 8.97
CA PHE A 18 -24.04 -6.18 9.16
C PHE A 18 -25.22 -6.79 8.39
N MET A 19 -24.99 -7.29 7.17
CA MET A 19 -26.05 -7.82 6.33
C MET A 19 -26.71 -9.03 6.98
N ASN A 20 -25.92 -9.99 7.45
CA ASN A 20 -26.44 -11.18 8.12
C ASN A 20 -27.04 -10.87 9.49
N PHE A 21 -26.46 -9.93 10.23
CA PHE A 21 -27.04 -9.45 11.49
C PHE A 21 -28.46 -8.91 11.27
N PHE A 22 -28.63 -7.96 10.35
CA PHE A 22 -29.94 -7.37 10.06
C PHE A 22 -30.88 -8.32 9.32
N LYS A 23 -30.37 -9.24 8.49
CA LYS A 23 -31.18 -10.30 7.87
C LYS A 23 -31.89 -11.16 8.92
N LYS A 24 -31.19 -11.52 10.00
CA LYS A 24 -31.77 -12.30 11.11
C LYS A 24 -32.86 -11.50 11.84
N LEU A 25 -32.65 -10.20 12.04
CA LEU A 25 -33.61 -9.34 12.74
C LEU A 25 -34.86 -9.02 11.89
N LEU A 26 -34.68 -8.77 10.60
CA LEU A 26 -35.75 -8.30 9.71
C LEU A 26 -36.43 -9.43 8.92
N GLY A 27 -35.86 -10.64 8.97
CA GLY A 27 -36.42 -11.87 8.39
C GLY A 27 -36.16 -12.07 6.89
N SER A 28 -35.52 -11.13 6.20
CA SER A 28 -35.06 -11.34 4.82
C SER A 28 -33.90 -10.42 4.44
N GLU A 29 -33.11 -10.84 3.44
CA GLU A 29 -31.98 -10.07 2.92
C GLU A 29 -32.45 -8.79 2.21
N GLU A 30 -33.59 -8.85 1.52
CA GLU A 30 -34.21 -7.69 0.88
C GLU A 30 -34.55 -6.60 1.90
N LYS A 31 -35.17 -6.97 3.02
CA LYS A 31 -35.51 -6.02 4.09
C LYS A 31 -34.26 -5.46 4.77
N ALA A 32 -33.24 -6.30 5.00
CA ALA A 32 -31.96 -5.85 5.56
C ALA A 32 -31.24 -4.87 4.65
N ARG A 33 -31.20 -5.15 3.34
CA ARG A 33 -30.64 -4.23 2.34
C ARG A 33 -31.42 -2.92 2.29
N HIS A 34 -32.76 -2.97 2.33
CA HIS A 34 -33.57 -1.76 2.39
C HIS A 34 -33.27 -0.94 3.65
N PHE A 35 -33.20 -1.58 4.81
CA PHE A 35 -32.86 -0.92 6.08
C PHE A 35 -31.48 -0.25 6.03
N LEU A 36 -30.45 -0.97 5.57
CA LEU A 36 -29.07 -0.45 5.46
C LEU A 36 -28.91 0.64 4.40
N HIS A 37 -29.81 0.71 3.41
CA HIS A 37 -29.75 1.75 2.38
C HIS A 37 -30.54 3.00 2.74
N ASN A 38 -31.56 2.89 3.60
CA ASN A 38 -32.49 4.01 3.85
C ASN A 38 -32.50 4.49 5.31
N ALA A 39 -32.42 3.59 6.28
CA ALA A 39 -32.58 3.92 7.71
C ALA A 39 -31.26 3.93 8.48
N PHE A 40 -30.37 2.97 8.22
CA PHE A 40 -29.03 2.90 8.81
C PHE A 40 -27.98 2.96 7.71
N THR A 41 -27.88 4.13 7.08
CA THR A 41 -27.04 4.34 5.90
C THR A 41 -25.55 4.38 6.26
N ALA A 42 -24.70 4.26 5.24
CA ALA A 42 -23.26 4.41 5.40
C ALA A 42 -22.89 5.79 5.96
N GLU A 43 -23.61 6.86 5.59
CA GLU A 43 -23.37 8.20 6.15
C GLU A 43 -23.68 8.26 7.65
N ILE A 44 -24.78 7.64 8.09
CA ILE A 44 -25.13 7.60 9.51
C ILE A 44 -24.09 6.80 10.30
N ASN A 45 -23.64 5.66 9.77
CA ASN A 45 -22.57 4.90 10.40
C ASN A 45 -21.26 5.71 10.47
N ALA A 46 -20.91 6.43 9.40
CA ALA A 46 -19.72 7.28 9.39
C ALA A 46 -19.79 8.42 10.41
N GLU A 47 -20.95 9.05 10.60
CA GLU A 47 -21.13 10.10 11.61
C GLU A 47 -21.11 9.55 13.04
N MET A 48 -21.61 8.33 13.25
CA MET A 48 -21.38 7.61 14.51
C MET A 48 -19.89 7.34 14.74
N ASP A 49 -19.16 6.90 13.73
CA ASP A 49 -17.73 6.63 13.82
C ASP A 49 -16.91 7.91 14.04
N ARG A 50 -17.37 9.05 13.53
CA ARG A 50 -16.77 10.36 13.82
C ARG A 50 -16.91 10.73 15.29
N GLY A 51 -17.96 10.26 15.96
CA GLY A 51 -18.11 10.40 17.42
C GLY A 51 -18.31 11.83 17.91
N VAL A 52 -18.80 12.77 17.07
CA VAL A 52 -19.17 14.13 17.52
C VAL A 52 -20.34 14.07 18.51
N TYR A 53 -21.23 13.09 18.33
CA TYR A 53 -22.30 12.75 19.25
C TYR A 53 -22.23 11.26 19.59
N PRO A 54 -22.73 10.84 20.77
CA PRO A 54 -22.77 9.43 21.13
C PRO A 54 -23.68 8.64 20.17
N PRO A 55 -23.44 7.33 19.96
CA PRO A 55 -24.27 6.45 19.13
C PRO A 55 -25.78 6.59 19.36
N SER A 56 -26.20 6.74 20.62
CA SER A 56 -27.61 6.88 21.00
C SER A 56 -28.28 8.10 20.37
N HIS A 57 -27.53 9.18 20.09
CA HIS A 57 -28.05 10.37 19.41
C HIS A 57 -28.59 10.02 18.01
N PHE A 58 -27.78 9.33 17.21
CA PHE A 58 -28.15 8.94 15.85
C PHE A 58 -29.24 7.87 15.86
N ILE A 59 -29.15 6.90 16.76
CA ILE A 59 -30.14 5.83 16.90
C ILE A 59 -31.52 6.39 17.27
N GLU A 60 -31.61 7.33 18.22
CA GLU A 60 -32.88 7.97 18.57
C GLU A 60 -33.45 8.83 17.44
N GLN A 61 -32.60 9.47 16.63
CA GLN A 61 -33.06 10.16 15.43
C GLN A 61 -33.64 9.17 14.41
N GLN A 62 -32.94 8.08 14.12
CA GLN A 62 -33.44 7.08 13.16
C GLN A 62 -34.71 6.40 13.64
N LYS A 63 -34.89 6.19 14.94
CA LYS A 63 -36.15 5.70 15.53
C LYS A 63 -37.34 6.64 15.34
N ARG A 64 -37.11 7.94 15.15
CA ARG A 64 -38.16 8.94 14.87
C ARG A 64 -38.49 9.02 13.39
N LEU A 65 -37.47 8.93 12.53
CA LEU A 65 -37.62 8.96 11.08
C LEU A 65 -38.19 7.64 10.54
N TRP A 66 -37.85 6.53 11.18
CA TRP A 66 -38.25 5.17 10.79
C TRP A 66 -38.88 4.41 11.96
N PRO A 67 -40.11 4.78 12.39
CA PRO A 67 -40.78 4.16 13.53
C PRO A 67 -40.94 2.63 13.40
N GLU A 68 -41.05 2.12 12.17
CA GLU A 68 -41.14 0.68 11.87
C GLU A 68 -39.86 -0.09 12.23
N TYR A 69 -38.70 0.58 12.32
CA TYR A 69 -37.42 -0.05 12.65
C TYR A 69 -36.98 0.17 14.10
N ARG A 70 -37.87 0.65 14.98
CA ARG A 70 -37.52 0.94 16.38
C ARG A 70 -36.92 -0.25 17.11
N GLU A 71 -37.57 -1.40 17.03
CA GLU A 71 -37.09 -2.63 17.66
C GLU A 71 -35.76 -3.11 17.07
N THR A 72 -35.60 -2.99 15.75
CA THR A 72 -34.35 -3.31 15.05
C THR A 72 -33.20 -2.42 15.52
N LEU A 73 -33.44 -1.12 15.66
CA LEU A 73 -32.46 -0.15 16.15
C LEU A 73 -32.14 -0.33 17.64
N ASP A 74 -33.15 -0.64 18.48
CA ASP A 74 -32.94 -1.02 19.88
C ASP A 74 -32.07 -2.27 20.01
N THR A 75 -32.32 -3.27 19.16
CA THR A 75 -31.55 -4.52 19.16
C THR A 75 -30.12 -4.28 18.68
N PHE A 76 -29.94 -3.51 17.61
CA PHE A 76 -28.62 -3.08 17.13
C PHE A 76 -27.82 -2.39 18.24
N ASP A 77 -28.43 -1.46 18.96
CA ASP A 77 -27.76 -0.71 20.03
C ASP A 77 -27.27 -1.60 21.17
N LYS A 78 -28.06 -2.62 21.53
CA LYS A 78 -27.75 -3.56 22.62
C LYS A 78 -26.80 -4.69 22.21
N HIS A 79 -26.87 -5.12 20.96
CA HIS A 79 -26.18 -6.30 20.44
C HIS A 79 -25.12 -5.96 19.39
N TYR A 80 -24.57 -4.75 19.43
CA TYR A 80 -23.59 -4.28 18.45
C TYR A 80 -22.39 -5.23 18.31
N ALA A 81 -21.86 -5.76 19.42
CA ALA A 81 -20.70 -6.66 19.39
C ALA A 81 -21.00 -8.00 18.70
N ASP A 82 -22.27 -8.39 18.53
CA ASP A 82 -22.67 -9.62 17.83
C ASP A 82 -22.52 -9.51 16.31
N ILE A 83 -22.37 -8.29 15.78
CA ILE A 83 -22.05 -8.04 14.36
C ILE A 83 -20.65 -8.54 14.02
N PHE A 84 -19.74 -8.51 15.00
CA PHE A 84 -18.36 -8.96 14.88
C PHE A 84 -18.26 -10.43 15.24
N THR A 85 -17.80 -11.24 14.30
CA THR A 85 -18.02 -12.69 14.30
C THR A 85 -16.80 -13.47 14.79
N HIS A 86 -15.62 -13.17 14.27
CA HIS A 86 -14.38 -13.88 14.59
C HIS A 86 -13.15 -13.01 14.29
N GLU A 87 -12.00 -13.41 14.85
CA GLU A 87 -10.70 -12.88 14.45
C GLU A 87 -10.35 -13.31 13.04
N THR A 88 -9.68 -12.46 12.30
CA THR A 88 -9.24 -12.78 10.94
C THR A 88 -8.24 -13.93 10.95
N GLU A 89 -8.47 -14.93 10.11
CA GLU A 89 -7.66 -16.15 10.05
C GLU A 89 -6.17 -15.85 9.85
N GLY A 90 -5.34 -16.39 10.74
CA GLY A 90 -3.87 -16.23 10.72
C GLY A 90 -3.35 -14.86 11.19
N MET A 91 -4.20 -13.84 11.35
CA MET A 91 -3.76 -12.48 11.70
C MET A 91 -3.06 -12.43 13.06
N ARG A 92 -3.60 -13.14 14.06
CA ARG A 92 -2.99 -13.20 15.40
C ARG A 92 -1.54 -13.69 15.34
N GLN A 93 -1.29 -14.79 14.63
CA GLN A 93 0.06 -15.36 14.55
C GLN A 93 1.01 -14.41 13.81
N SER A 94 0.57 -13.82 12.70
CA SER A 94 1.41 -12.88 11.94
C SER A 94 1.77 -11.64 12.77
N MET A 95 0.83 -11.09 13.55
CA MET A 95 1.11 -9.99 14.47
C MET A 95 2.15 -10.39 15.52
N LEU A 96 2.03 -11.57 16.14
CA LEU A 96 3.02 -12.05 17.12
C LEU A 96 4.41 -12.21 16.50
N ASP A 97 4.50 -12.76 15.29
CA ASP A 97 5.77 -12.95 14.58
C ASP A 97 6.44 -11.60 14.24
N VAL A 98 5.65 -10.64 13.77
CA VAL A 98 6.13 -9.28 13.45
C VAL A 98 6.55 -8.55 14.74
N LYS A 99 5.80 -8.68 15.83
CA LYS A 99 6.16 -8.12 17.15
C LYS A 99 7.45 -8.72 17.70
N ALA A 100 7.65 -10.03 17.55
CA ALA A 100 8.86 -10.73 18.01
C ALA A 100 10.13 -10.26 17.28
N ARG A 101 10.00 -9.71 16.07
CA ARG A 101 11.10 -9.08 15.31
C ARG A 101 11.39 -7.63 15.74
N GLY A 102 10.67 -7.10 16.72
CA GLY A 102 10.89 -5.77 17.29
C GLY A 102 10.14 -4.63 16.60
N TYR A 103 9.16 -4.93 15.73
CA TYR A 103 8.30 -3.90 15.14
C TYR A 103 7.23 -3.45 16.11
N ARG A 104 6.93 -2.14 16.11
CA ARG A 104 5.79 -1.58 16.85
C ARG A 104 4.50 -1.91 16.12
N LEU A 105 3.50 -2.39 16.84
CA LEU A 105 2.18 -2.69 16.27
C LEU A 105 1.17 -1.67 16.80
N LEU A 106 0.61 -0.85 15.92
CA LEU A 106 -0.30 0.23 16.28
C LEU A 106 -1.66 0.03 15.58
N GLY A 107 -2.71 0.61 16.14
CA GLY A 107 -4.05 0.62 15.55
C GLY A 107 -4.46 1.97 14.97
N LEU A 108 -5.19 1.97 13.85
CA LEU A 108 -5.85 3.16 13.31
C LEU A 108 -7.19 2.78 12.68
N SER A 109 -8.31 3.12 13.34
CA SER A 109 -9.64 2.69 12.89
C SER A 109 -10.70 3.79 12.91
N ASN A 110 -11.58 3.76 11.90
CA ASN A 110 -12.83 4.49 11.95
C ASN A 110 -13.81 3.65 12.76
N TRP A 111 -14.11 4.08 13.99
CA TRP A 111 -15.01 3.36 14.87
C TRP A 111 -15.63 4.30 15.91
N SER A 112 -16.93 4.14 16.16
CA SER A 112 -17.65 4.81 17.24
C SER A 112 -17.22 4.34 18.64
N GLU A 113 -17.81 4.93 19.68
CA GLU A 113 -17.65 4.52 21.09
C GLU A 113 -17.91 3.03 21.35
N ARG A 114 -18.64 2.36 20.44
CA ARG A 114 -18.94 0.92 20.49
C ARG A 114 -17.72 0.02 20.29
N VAL A 115 -16.57 0.57 19.87
CA VAL A 115 -15.31 -0.19 19.73
C VAL A 115 -14.95 -0.94 21.02
N ASN A 116 -15.22 -0.36 22.20
CA ASN A 116 -14.90 -0.95 23.50
C ASN A 116 -15.62 -2.30 23.71
N ASP A 117 -16.88 -2.41 23.28
CA ASP A 117 -17.67 -3.63 23.40
C ASP A 117 -17.03 -4.79 22.62
N VAL A 118 -16.44 -4.47 21.46
CA VAL A 118 -15.79 -5.44 20.58
C VAL A 118 -14.37 -5.74 21.03
N MET A 119 -13.63 -4.75 21.52
CA MET A 119 -12.30 -4.97 22.09
C MET A 119 -12.33 -5.88 23.32
N ASN A 120 -13.37 -5.76 24.17
CA ASN A 120 -13.58 -6.67 25.30
C ASN A 120 -13.93 -8.10 24.88
N LYS A 121 -14.41 -8.30 23.64
CA LYS A 121 -14.80 -9.60 23.10
C LYS A 121 -13.65 -10.38 22.47
N PHE A 122 -12.63 -9.69 21.94
CA PHE A 122 -11.54 -10.32 21.19
C PHE A 122 -10.16 -9.92 21.73
N ASP A 123 -9.37 -10.89 22.20
CA ASP A 123 -8.05 -10.64 22.78
C ASP A 123 -6.98 -10.22 21.76
N ILE A 124 -7.28 -10.19 20.45
CA ILE A 124 -6.31 -9.83 19.42
C ILE A 124 -5.84 -8.38 19.56
N PHE A 125 -6.71 -7.49 20.06
CA PHE A 125 -6.37 -6.09 20.30
C PHE A 125 -5.29 -5.91 21.37
N ASN A 126 -5.16 -6.85 22.31
CA ASN A 126 -4.13 -6.82 23.36
C ASN A 126 -2.70 -7.03 22.81
N ILE A 127 -2.56 -7.42 21.55
CA ILE A 127 -1.26 -7.56 20.90
C ILE A 127 -0.70 -6.19 20.48
N LEU A 128 -1.58 -5.24 20.17
CA LEU A 128 -1.20 -3.87 19.81
C LEU A 128 -0.51 -3.19 20.99
N GLU A 129 0.46 -2.34 20.66
CA GLU A 129 1.10 -1.44 21.61
C GLU A 129 0.13 -0.34 22.05
N ASP A 130 -0.54 0.29 21.09
CA ASP A 130 -1.52 1.36 21.29
C ASP A 130 -2.33 1.61 19.99
N TYR A 131 -3.33 2.49 20.01
CA TYR A 131 -4.19 2.77 18.86
C TYR A 131 -4.83 4.17 18.86
N LEU A 132 -5.24 4.64 17.68
CA LEU A 132 -6.06 5.84 17.50
C LEU A 132 -7.40 5.45 16.88
N ILE A 133 -8.50 5.85 17.52
CA ILE A 133 -9.86 5.64 17.04
C ILE A 133 -10.48 6.97 16.62
N SER A 134 -11.17 7.01 15.49
CA SER A 134 -11.81 8.22 14.94
C SER A 134 -12.67 8.98 15.94
N LYS A 135 -13.43 8.27 16.79
CA LYS A 135 -14.29 8.88 17.81
C LYS A 135 -13.54 9.76 18.83
N ASP A 136 -12.25 9.50 19.05
CA ASP A 136 -11.43 10.26 20.01
C ASP A 136 -10.87 11.56 19.41
N VAL A 137 -10.85 11.69 18.08
CA VAL A 137 -10.29 12.85 17.37
C VAL A 137 -11.27 13.54 16.41
N HIS A 138 -12.47 12.99 16.25
CA HIS A 138 -13.53 13.45 15.35
C HIS A 138 -13.13 13.55 13.87
N GLN A 139 -12.20 12.70 13.45
CA GLN A 139 -11.65 12.66 12.10
C GLN A 139 -11.82 11.24 11.55
N LEU A 140 -12.05 11.11 10.24
CA LEU A 140 -12.27 9.81 9.59
C LEU A 140 -11.19 9.57 8.54
N LYS A 141 -10.77 8.33 8.39
CA LYS A 141 -10.17 7.86 7.14
C LYS A 141 -11.22 7.99 6.02
N PRO A 142 -10.86 8.40 4.79
CA PRO A 142 -9.49 8.59 4.29
C PRO A 142 -8.95 10.03 4.37
N ASP A 143 -9.53 10.90 5.20
CA ASP A 143 -9.11 12.31 5.30
C ASP A 143 -7.70 12.42 5.89
N ALA A 144 -6.88 13.36 5.41
CA ALA A 144 -5.47 13.48 5.77
C ALA A 144 -5.27 13.74 7.27
N GLU A 145 -6.21 14.43 7.89
CA GLU A 145 -6.20 14.86 9.28
C GLU A 145 -6.03 13.69 10.24
N ILE A 146 -6.72 12.56 10.03
CA ILE A 146 -6.65 11.42 10.95
C ILE A 146 -5.26 10.78 10.95
N TYR A 147 -4.62 10.69 9.78
CA TYR A 147 -3.28 10.14 9.68
C TYR A 147 -2.26 11.10 10.30
N HIS A 148 -2.42 12.42 10.14
CA HIS A 148 -1.58 13.40 10.81
C HIS A 148 -1.74 13.35 12.34
N SER A 149 -2.97 13.20 12.84
CA SER A 149 -3.24 12.99 14.27
C SER A 149 -2.55 11.72 14.78
N PHE A 150 -2.64 10.62 14.03
CA PHE A 150 -1.94 9.36 14.34
C PHE A 150 -0.42 9.54 14.40
N ILE A 151 0.16 10.18 13.38
CA ILE A 151 1.60 10.47 13.29
C ILE A 151 2.07 11.27 14.52
N ASN A 152 1.31 12.31 14.88
CA ASN A 152 1.63 13.19 16.01
C ASN A 152 1.47 12.47 17.36
N GLN A 153 0.40 11.70 17.55
CA GLN A 153 0.13 10.97 18.79
C GLN A 153 1.25 9.98 19.12
N PHE A 154 1.72 9.23 18.11
CA PHE A 154 2.70 8.16 18.32
C PHE A 154 4.16 8.58 18.06
N GLY A 155 4.39 9.83 17.67
CA GLY A 155 5.72 10.36 17.36
C GLY A 155 6.44 9.58 16.26
N VAL A 156 5.69 9.02 15.32
CA VAL A 156 6.22 8.18 14.23
C VAL A 156 6.51 9.01 13.00
N LYS A 157 7.34 8.49 12.09
CA LYS A 157 7.54 9.08 10.76
C LYS A 157 6.70 8.34 9.73
N PRO A 158 5.99 9.03 8.81
CA PRO A 158 5.17 8.36 7.79
C PRO A 158 5.95 7.30 7.01
N GLU A 159 7.19 7.63 6.61
CA GLU A 159 8.06 6.75 5.83
C GLU A 159 8.60 5.53 6.60
N GLU A 160 8.35 5.47 7.91
CA GLU A 160 8.67 4.32 8.78
C GLU A 160 7.42 3.48 9.11
N CYS A 161 6.26 3.82 8.54
CA CYS A 161 4.98 3.16 8.79
C CYS A 161 4.46 2.38 7.57
N VAL A 162 3.94 1.17 7.81
CA VAL A 162 3.10 0.43 6.86
C VAL A 162 1.68 0.35 7.41
N PHE A 163 0.73 0.94 6.70
CA PHE A 163 -0.70 0.88 7.05
C PHE A 163 -1.40 -0.25 6.29
N ILE A 164 -2.18 -1.04 7.00
CA ILE A 164 -2.92 -2.20 6.49
C ILE A 164 -4.41 -1.95 6.74
N ASP A 165 -5.19 -1.89 5.66
CA ASP A 165 -6.61 -1.54 5.67
C ASP A 165 -7.29 -2.24 4.50
N ASP A 166 -8.52 -2.72 4.67
CA ASP A 166 -9.27 -3.43 3.63
C ASP A 166 -9.81 -2.48 2.54
N LYS A 167 -9.90 -1.17 2.84
CA LYS A 167 -10.43 -0.17 1.92
C LYS A 167 -9.34 0.51 1.09
N PRO A 168 -9.38 0.39 -0.26
CA PRO A 168 -8.41 1.04 -1.14
C PRO A 168 -8.31 2.56 -0.96
N GLU A 169 -9.42 3.24 -0.65
CA GLU A 169 -9.48 4.68 -0.39
C GLU A 169 -8.72 5.09 0.88
N ASN A 170 -8.76 4.27 1.93
CA ASN A 170 -8.00 4.51 3.16
C ASN A 170 -6.49 4.35 2.89
N ILE A 171 -6.12 3.31 2.15
CA ILE A 171 -4.74 3.11 1.71
C ILE A 171 -4.25 4.27 0.83
N LYS A 172 -5.11 4.82 -0.03
CA LYS A 172 -4.80 6.02 -0.81
C LYS A 172 -4.57 7.23 0.12
N GLY A 173 -5.42 7.45 1.12
CA GLY A 173 -5.25 8.51 2.12
C GLY A 173 -3.91 8.41 2.87
N ALA A 174 -3.57 7.22 3.37
CA ALA A 174 -2.30 6.97 4.06
C ALA A 174 -1.07 7.21 3.16
N ARG A 175 -1.14 6.79 1.89
CA ARG A 175 -0.07 7.03 0.91
C ARG A 175 0.15 8.51 0.64
N ASN A 176 -0.93 9.32 0.61
CA ASN A 176 -0.84 10.77 0.39
C ASN A 176 -0.10 11.50 1.51
N VAL A 177 -0.12 10.98 2.74
CA VAL A 177 0.65 11.55 3.87
C VAL A 177 2.05 10.93 4.01
N GLY A 178 2.45 10.05 3.08
CA GLY A 178 3.79 9.48 3.01
C GLY A 178 3.96 8.10 3.64
N MET A 179 2.88 7.44 4.08
CA MET A 179 2.96 6.07 4.60
C MET A 179 3.04 5.04 3.47
N TYR A 180 3.63 3.88 3.78
CA TYR A 180 3.37 2.69 2.97
C TYR A 180 1.96 2.17 3.26
N GLY A 181 1.34 1.55 2.26
CA GLY A 181 -0.04 1.08 2.40
C GLY A 181 -0.27 -0.23 1.65
N ILE A 182 -0.87 -1.20 2.34
CA ILE A 182 -1.24 -2.53 1.84
C ILE A 182 -2.76 -2.64 1.90
N VAL A 183 -3.40 -2.84 0.76
CA VAL A 183 -4.83 -3.15 0.73
C VAL A 183 -5.01 -4.59 1.20
N PHE A 184 -5.67 -4.76 2.33
CA PHE A 184 -5.86 -6.06 2.97
C PHE A 184 -6.95 -6.87 2.26
N SER A 185 -6.62 -8.11 1.90
CA SER A 185 -7.60 -9.10 1.41
C SER A 185 -7.61 -10.38 2.23
N ASN A 186 -6.44 -10.79 2.72
CA ASN A 186 -6.24 -11.88 3.66
C ASN A 186 -4.81 -11.81 4.22
N THR A 187 -4.58 -12.52 5.32
CA THR A 187 -3.29 -12.55 6.01
C THR A 187 -2.15 -13.03 5.11
N GLN A 188 -2.39 -14.01 4.23
CA GLN A 188 -1.34 -14.52 3.36
C GLN A 188 -0.88 -13.47 2.33
N GLN A 189 -1.81 -12.75 1.71
CA GLN A 189 -1.51 -11.66 0.80
C GLN A 189 -0.82 -10.51 1.53
N MET A 190 -1.34 -10.10 2.68
CA MET A 190 -0.73 -9.08 3.52
C MET A 190 0.74 -9.43 3.83
N MET A 191 1.02 -10.65 4.28
CA MET A 191 2.39 -11.06 4.60
C MET A 191 3.29 -11.10 3.36
N ARG A 192 2.82 -11.57 2.19
CA ARG A 192 3.60 -11.51 0.95
C ARG A 192 4.03 -10.09 0.57
N GLU A 193 3.22 -9.09 0.91
CA GLU A 193 3.53 -7.68 0.61
C GLU A 193 4.36 -7.01 1.71
N LEU A 194 4.11 -7.37 2.97
CA LEU A 194 4.77 -6.83 4.13
C LEU A 194 6.20 -7.34 4.28
N GLU A 195 6.42 -8.65 4.07
CA GLU A 195 7.67 -9.31 4.42
C GLU A 195 8.93 -8.73 3.77
N PRO A 196 8.92 -8.34 2.48
CA PRO A 196 10.06 -7.67 1.85
C PRO A 196 10.43 -6.35 2.54
N LEU A 197 9.44 -5.64 3.11
CA LEU A 197 9.64 -4.37 3.81
C LEU A 197 10.25 -4.57 5.20
N LEU A 198 10.18 -5.79 5.73
CA LEU A 198 10.70 -6.13 7.05
C LEU A 198 12.12 -6.72 7.01
N LEU A 199 12.68 -6.93 5.81
CA LEU A 199 14.04 -7.43 5.63
C LEU A 199 15.10 -6.40 6.06
N PRO A 200 16.28 -6.84 6.51
CA PRO A 200 17.39 -5.96 6.90
C PRO A 200 18.11 -5.39 5.66
N TYR A 201 17.40 -4.56 4.89
CA TYR A 201 17.93 -3.96 3.67
C TYR A 201 18.38 -2.50 3.87
N SER A 202 19.32 -2.06 3.04
CA SER A 202 19.57 -0.64 2.78
C SER A 202 19.37 -0.33 1.30
N PHE A 203 18.91 0.88 1.00
CA PHE A 203 18.79 1.42 -0.35
C PHE A 203 19.57 2.73 -0.39
N GLU A 204 20.66 2.75 -1.15
CA GLU A 204 21.66 3.82 -1.09
C GLU A 204 22.19 4.18 -2.49
N PRO A 205 22.65 5.43 -2.69
CA PRO A 205 23.36 5.80 -3.90
C PRO A 205 24.57 4.88 -4.09
N ALA A 206 24.73 4.36 -5.30
CA ALA A 206 25.86 3.52 -5.66
C ALA A 206 27.13 4.38 -5.77
N CYS A 207 28.27 3.84 -5.31
CA CYS A 207 29.59 4.44 -5.49
C CYS A 207 30.38 3.72 -6.59
N PRO A 208 31.50 4.29 -7.10
CA PRO A 208 32.29 3.67 -8.16
C PRO A 208 32.75 2.23 -7.84
N GLU A 209 32.98 1.92 -6.57
CA GLU A 209 33.36 0.59 -6.10
C GLU A 209 32.23 -0.45 -6.22
N ASP A 210 30.97 -0.01 -6.25
CA ASP A 210 29.80 -0.89 -6.42
C ASP A 210 29.60 -1.31 -7.89
N GLU A 211 30.19 -0.58 -8.85
CA GLU A 211 30.00 -0.75 -10.29
C GLU A 211 30.19 -2.19 -10.77
N PRO A 212 31.26 -2.93 -10.42
CA PRO A 212 31.48 -4.27 -10.92
C PRO A 212 30.36 -5.24 -10.52
N THR A 213 29.83 -5.08 -9.30
CA THR A 213 28.76 -5.92 -8.76
C THR A 213 27.41 -5.51 -9.35
N ALA A 214 27.13 -4.22 -9.44
CA ALA A 214 25.93 -3.69 -10.08
C ALA A 214 25.85 -4.14 -11.55
N TRP A 215 26.96 -4.04 -12.29
CA TRP A 215 27.03 -4.52 -13.66
C TRP A 215 26.77 -6.03 -13.73
N LYS A 216 27.44 -6.84 -12.90
CA LYS A 216 27.23 -8.29 -12.88
C LYS A 216 25.74 -8.65 -12.69
N ILE A 217 25.04 -7.97 -11.79
CA ILE A 217 23.61 -8.19 -11.54
C ILE A 217 22.77 -7.83 -12.76
N VAL A 218 22.97 -6.64 -13.34
CA VAL A 218 22.22 -6.17 -14.51
C VAL A 218 22.50 -7.06 -15.73
N HIS A 219 23.76 -7.43 -15.97
CA HIS A 219 24.14 -8.31 -17.07
C HIS A 219 23.49 -9.68 -16.94
N GLN A 220 23.55 -10.28 -15.75
CA GLN A 220 22.94 -11.59 -15.52
C GLN A 220 21.42 -11.53 -15.73
N ALA A 221 20.77 -10.47 -15.26
CA ALA A 221 19.33 -10.26 -15.50
C ALA A 221 19.01 -10.13 -17.00
N ALA A 222 19.87 -9.48 -17.78
CA ALA A 222 19.71 -9.35 -19.23
C ALA A 222 19.86 -10.70 -19.95
N LEU A 223 20.86 -11.50 -19.58
CA LEU A 223 21.04 -12.87 -20.09
C LEU A 223 19.84 -13.76 -19.74
N ASP A 224 19.32 -13.67 -18.51
CA ASP A 224 18.15 -14.42 -18.07
C ASP A 224 16.87 -13.97 -18.81
N MET A 225 16.72 -12.68 -19.11
CA MET A 225 15.61 -12.19 -19.95
C MET A 225 15.66 -12.78 -21.35
N ALA A 226 16.81 -12.71 -22.02
CA ALA A 226 17.01 -13.24 -23.37
C ALA A 226 16.76 -14.77 -23.42
N ALA A 227 17.27 -15.51 -22.44
CA ALA A 227 17.09 -16.97 -22.35
C ALA A 227 15.61 -17.37 -22.19
N ASN A 228 14.78 -16.51 -21.60
CA ASN A 228 13.35 -16.72 -21.41
C ASN A 228 12.48 -16.12 -22.53
N GLY A 229 13.10 -15.68 -23.65
CA GLY A 229 12.39 -15.10 -24.78
C GLY A 229 11.81 -13.71 -24.52
N ARG A 230 12.27 -13.00 -23.48
CA ARG A 230 11.88 -11.61 -23.23
C ARG A 230 12.79 -10.66 -24.00
N HIS A 231 12.21 -9.69 -24.69
CA HIS A 231 12.93 -8.84 -25.65
C HIS A 231 13.31 -7.45 -25.09
N GLN A 232 13.23 -7.26 -23.77
CA GLN A 232 13.50 -5.98 -23.12
C GLN A 232 15.00 -5.66 -23.06
N TRP A 233 15.80 -6.66 -22.70
CA TRP A 233 17.26 -6.64 -22.55
C TRP A 233 17.83 -7.89 -23.22
N ASP A 234 19.08 -7.81 -23.62
CA ASP A 234 19.82 -8.87 -24.31
C ASP A 234 21.29 -8.90 -23.88
N GLU A 235 22.12 -9.70 -24.54
CA GLU A 235 23.53 -9.84 -24.19
C GLU A 235 24.36 -8.56 -24.37
N THR A 236 23.88 -7.58 -25.14
CA THR A 236 24.59 -6.33 -25.42
C THR A 236 23.97 -5.11 -24.70
N TYR A 237 22.73 -5.22 -24.22
CA TYR A 237 22.00 -4.15 -23.55
C TYR A 237 21.35 -4.58 -22.23
N PRO A 238 21.51 -3.81 -21.13
CA PRO A 238 22.23 -2.53 -21.04
C PRO A 238 23.75 -2.70 -21.09
N PRO A 239 24.48 -1.82 -21.81
CA PRO A 239 25.94 -1.90 -21.84
C PRO A 239 26.52 -1.42 -20.51
N ARG A 240 27.69 -1.95 -20.12
CA ARG A 240 28.38 -1.64 -18.86
C ARG A 240 28.54 -0.13 -18.64
N GLU A 241 28.86 0.61 -19.71
CA GLU A 241 29.05 2.06 -19.70
C GLU A 241 27.79 2.83 -19.27
N SER A 242 26.59 2.25 -19.43
CA SER A 242 25.37 2.86 -18.90
C SER A 242 25.33 2.79 -17.38
N ILE A 243 25.76 1.68 -16.79
CA ILE A 243 25.82 1.50 -15.33
C ILE A 243 26.87 2.46 -14.76
N SER A 244 28.05 2.55 -15.37
CA SER A 244 29.09 3.50 -14.95
C SER A 244 28.57 4.95 -15.00
N ARG A 245 27.93 5.36 -16.10
CA ARG A 245 27.36 6.72 -16.23
C ARG A 245 26.28 7.02 -15.21
N ASP A 246 25.44 6.05 -14.88
CA ASP A 246 24.42 6.24 -13.85
C ASP A 246 25.05 6.52 -12.49
N ILE A 247 26.11 5.79 -12.14
CA ILE A 247 26.86 5.96 -10.90
C ILE A 247 27.58 7.32 -10.90
N ASP A 248 28.30 7.64 -11.97
CA ASP A 248 29.05 8.89 -12.11
C ASP A 248 28.13 10.14 -12.03
N ASN A 249 26.91 10.03 -12.57
CA ASN A 249 25.91 11.10 -12.52
C ASN A 249 25.11 11.14 -11.21
N GLY A 250 25.36 10.23 -10.25
CA GLY A 250 24.62 10.16 -8.99
C GLY A 250 23.17 9.68 -9.12
N ASN A 251 22.86 8.95 -10.19
CA ASN A 251 21.56 8.37 -10.51
C ASN A 251 21.46 6.88 -10.21
N GLY A 252 22.60 6.18 -10.05
CA GLY A 252 22.64 4.76 -9.69
C GLY A 252 22.37 4.52 -8.21
N TYR A 253 21.56 3.51 -7.89
CA TYR A 253 21.27 3.06 -6.54
C TYR A 253 21.45 1.55 -6.42
N VAL A 254 21.98 1.12 -5.29
CA VAL A 254 22.07 -0.29 -4.91
C VAL A 254 21.11 -0.61 -3.78
N LEU A 255 20.49 -1.78 -3.88
CA LEU A 255 19.80 -2.42 -2.76
C LEU A 255 20.78 -3.39 -2.13
N LYS A 256 21.08 -3.20 -0.85
CA LYS A 256 21.87 -4.14 -0.05
C LYS A 256 20.98 -4.92 0.90
N LEU A 257 21.23 -6.22 1.05
CA LEU A 257 20.61 -7.07 2.07
C LEU A 257 21.73 -7.61 2.96
N ASP A 258 21.66 -7.38 4.26
CA ASP A 258 22.74 -7.75 5.20
C ASP A 258 24.13 -7.21 4.77
N GLY A 259 24.15 -6.05 4.11
CA GLY A 259 25.36 -5.39 3.61
C GLY A 259 25.84 -5.85 2.23
N GLU A 260 25.27 -6.91 1.66
CA GLU A 260 25.62 -7.40 0.32
C GLU A 260 24.73 -6.77 -0.76
N ILE A 261 25.31 -6.34 -1.89
CA ILE A 261 24.54 -5.79 -3.01
C ILE A 261 23.74 -6.90 -3.69
N VAL A 262 22.42 -6.79 -3.62
CA VAL A 262 21.48 -7.78 -4.19
C VAL A 262 20.62 -7.21 -5.30
N GLY A 263 20.66 -5.89 -5.52
CA GLY A 263 19.89 -5.22 -6.55
C GLY A 263 20.49 -3.90 -6.99
N TYR A 264 20.09 -3.48 -8.18
CA TYR A 264 20.49 -2.22 -8.78
C TYR A 264 19.30 -1.56 -9.48
N THR A 265 19.25 -0.24 -9.47
CA THR A 265 18.34 0.57 -10.28
C THR A 265 18.98 1.91 -10.60
N ALA A 266 18.54 2.55 -11.67
CA ALA A 266 18.87 3.94 -11.95
C ALA A 266 17.60 4.79 -11.80
N LEU A 267 17.72 5.90 -11.08
CA LEU A 267 16.65 6.87 -10.87
C LEU A 267 17.11 8.23 -11.40
N THR A 268 16.58 8.62 -12.56
CA THR A 268 16.97 9.83 -13.29
C THR A 268 15.94 10.95 -13.11
N PHE A 269 16.35 12.20 -13.32
CA PHE A 269 15.55 13.40 -13.04
C PHE A 269 15.61 14.45 -14.17
N ASP A 270 16.27 14.11 -15.27
CA ASP A 270 16.53 14.92 -16.46
C ASP A 270 15.56 14.63 -17.62
N GLY A 271 14.53 13.81 -17.36
CA GLY A 271 13.52 13.41 -18.34
C GLY A 271 13.90 12.15 -19.11
N GLU A 272 12.99 11.69 -19.97
CA GLU A 272 13.21 10.56 -20.88
C GLU A 272 12.72 10.97 -22.29
N PRO A 273 13.62 11.17 -23.28
CA PRO A 273 13.25 11.63 -24.62
C PRO A 273 12.18 10.77 -25.30
N SER A 274 12.11 9.48 -24.96
CA SER A 274 11.10 8.57 -25.49
C SER A 274 9.69 8.89 -25.00
N TYR A 275 9.55 9.60 -23.87
CA TYR A 275 8.27 10.00 -23.28
C TYR A 275 7.67 11.26 -23.91
N ASP A 276 8.48 12.07 -24.61
CA ASP A 276 8.01 13.26 -25.35
C ASP A 276 7.08 12.89 -26.51
N ARG A 277 7.15 11.65 -26.99
CA ARG A 277 6.35 11.08 -28.09
C ARG A 277 5.44 9.95 -27.61
N LEU A 278 4.98 10.02 -26.36
CA LEU A 278 4.03 9.06 -25.81
C LEU A 278 2.78 8.95 -26.70
N GLN A 279 2.39 7.73 -27.04
CA GLN A 279 1.06 7.43 -27.57
C GLN A 279 0.11 7.16 -26.40
N GLY A 280 -0.48 8.21 -25.87
CA GLY A 280 -1.35 8.18 -24.71
C GLY A 280 -1.38 9.54 -24.00
N GLN A 281 -1.67 9.53 -22.70
CA GLN A 281 -1.73 10.75 -21.90
C GLN A 281 -1.15 10.51 -20.51
N TRP A 282 -0.18 11.34 -20.13
CA TRP A 282 0.36 11.39 -18.76
C TRP A 282 -0.70 11.91 -17.78
N LEU A 283 -0.61 11.49 -16.52
CA LEU A 283 -1.47 11.97 -15.46
C LEU A 283 -1.17 13.43 -15.09
N SER A 284 0.07 13.87 -15.32
CA SER A 284 0.50 15.22 -15.00
C SER A 284 1.63 15.72 -15.91
N ASP A 285 1.76 17.04 -16.02
CA ASP A 285 2.89 17.72 -16.68
C ASP A 285 3.96 18.18 -15.66
N MET A 286 3.93 17.62 -14.45
CA MET A 286 4.89 17.97 -13.39
C MET A 286 6.30 17.44 -13.73
N PRO A 287 7.37 18.06 -13.17
CA PRO A 287 8.68 17.42 -13.15
C PRO A 287 8.58 16.01 -12.55
N TYR A 288 9.17 15.04 -13.26
CA TYR A 288 9.10 13.63 -12.91
C TYR A 288 10.50 13.02 -12.80
N ALA A 289 10.59 11.94 -12.03
CA ALA A 289 11.74 11.04 -12.07
C ALA A 289 11.43 9.81 -12.92
N THR A 290 12.44 9.17 -13.49
CA THR A 290 12.27 7.92 -14.25
C THR A 290 13.06 6.78 -13.64
N ILE A 291 12.41 5.63 -13.44
CA ILE A 291 13.07 4.40 -13.00
C ILE A 291 13.56 3.63 -14.22
N HIS A 292 14.84 3.29 -14.24
CA HIS A 292 15.47 2.47 -15.26
C HIS A 292 16.28 1.33 -14.65
N ARG A 293 16.59 0.33 -15.47
CA ARG A 293 17.63 -0.69 -15.18
C ARG A 293 17.46 -1.42 -13.84
N THR A 294 16.22 -1.59 -13.40
CA THR A 294 15.91 -2.35 -12.18
C THR A 294 16.23 -3.83 -12.36
N ALA A 295 17.21 -4.32 -11.62
CA ALA A 295 17.66 -5.71 -11.66
C ALA A 295 17.93 -6.25 -10.24
N LEU A 296 17.77 -7.56 -10.08
CA LEU A 296 18.02 -8.28 -8.83
C LEU A 296 18.90 -9.50 -9.10
N ALA A 297 19.80 -9.78 -8.17
CA ALA A 297 20.59 -11.00 -8.16
C ALA A 297 19.67 -12.23 -8.06
N ARG A 298 19.97 -13.27 -8.84
CA ARG A 298 19.09 -14.43 -9.10
C ARG A 298 18.74 -15.20 -7.83
N GLU A 299 19.69 -15.34 -6.94
CA GLU A 299 19.58 -15.98 -5.63
C GLU A 299 18.67 -15.22 -4.64
N HIS A 300 18.27 -14.00 -4.98
CA HIS A 300 17.32 -13.19 -4.21
C HIS A 300 15.96 -12.99 -4.90
N HIS A 301 15.71 -13.67 -6.02
CA HIS A 301 14.39 -13.66 -6.67
C HIS A 301 13.31 -14.25 -5.76
N GLY A 302 12.06 -13.85 -5.96
CA GLY A 302 10.92 -14.31 -5.16
C GLY A 302 10.82 -13.71 -3.75
N LYS A 303 11.81 -12.94 -3.29
CA LYS A 303 11.81 -12.28 -1.96
C LYS A 303 11.10 -10.92 -1.96
N GLY A 304 10.45 -10.54 -3.05
CA GLY A 304 9.74 -9.26 -3.19
C GLY A 304 10.63 -8.00 -3.19
N LEU A 305 11.94 -8.12 -3.36
CA LEU A 305 12.88 -7.00 -3.31
C LEU A 305 12.67 -5.95 -4.42
N ALA A 306 12.08 -6.33 -5.56
CA ALA A 306 11.76 -5.37 -6.62
C ALA A 306 10.73 -4.34 -6.12
N ARG A 307 9.77 -4.78 -5.30
CA ARG A 307 8.82 -3.88 -4.62
C ARG A 307 9.55 -2.89 -3.73
N VAL A 308 10.52 -3.37 -2.95
CA VAL A 308 11.36 -2.52 -2.08
C VAL A 308 12.05 -1.43 -2.89
N ILE A 309 12.68 -1.80 -4.02
CA ILE A 309 13.35 -0.83 -4.90
C ILE A 309 12.37 0.26 -5.39
N LEU A 310 11.22 -0.12 -5.95
CA LEU A 310 10.27 0.86 -6.50
C LEU A 310 9.69 1.78 -5.42
N LEU A 311 9.45 1.24 -4.23
CA LEU A 311 8.99 2.00 -3.07
C LEU A 311 10.05 3.00 -2.57
N GLU A 312 11.30 2.57 -2.46
CA GLU A 312 12.41 3.43 -2.04
C GLU A 312 12.74 4.49 -3.10
N CYS A 313 12.63 4.19 -4.41
CA CYS A 313 12.68 5.20 -5.47
C CYS A 313 11.62 6.30 -5.25
N GLY A 314 10.37 5.92 -4.94
CA GLY A 314 9.33 6.88 -4.58
C GLY A 314 9.70 7.73 -3.36
N ARG A 315 10.39 7.15 -2.36
CA ARG A 315 10.88 7.87 -1.18
C ARG A 315 11.97 8.88 -1.54
N GLU A 316 12.94 8.50 -2.37
CA GLU A 316 13.99 9.40 -2.84
C GLU A 316 13.43 10.56 -3.68
N CYS A 317 12.41 10.30 -4.50
CA CYS A 317 11.67 11.37 -5.19
C CYS A 317 11.03 12.36 -4.22
N ARG A 318 10.32 11.88 -3.18
CA ARG A 318 9.70 12.77 -2.17
C ARG A 318 10.73 13.60 -1.41
N LYS A 319 11.88 13.02 -1.03
CA LYS A 319 13.00 13.76 -0.42
C LYS A 319 13.50 14.89 -1.31
N ARG A 320 13.54 14.66 -2.63
CA ARG A 320 13.92 15.65 -3.66
C ARG A 320 12.75 16.53 -4.09
N LYS A 321 11.58 16.44 -3.45
CA LYS A 321 10.35 17.21 -3.73
C LYS A 321 9.74 16.96 -5.12
N TYR A 322 10.06 15.83 -5.74
CA TYR A 322 9.37 15.35 -6.94
C TYR A 322 8.03 14.73 -6.56
N LYS A 323 6.99 15.06 -7.34
CA LYS A 323 5.60 14.60 -7.11
C LYS A 323 5.10 13.62 -8.17
N SER A 324 5.92 13.33 -9.16
CA SER A 324 5.63 12.35 -10.21
C SER A 324 6.84 11.42 -10.39
N ILE A 325 6.56 10.14 -10.58
CA ILE A 325 7.54 9.12 -10.95
C ILE A 325 6.98 8.29 -12.09
N ARG A 326 7.83 8.04 -13.10
CA ARG A 326 7.50 7.30 -14.30
C ARG A 326 8.38 6.07 -14.45
N ILE A 327 7.84 5.07 -15.09
CA ILE A 327 8.53 3.82 -15.41
C ILE A 327 7.91 3.25 -16.69
N ASP A 328 8.72 2.57 -17.49
CA ASP A 328 8.23 1.76 -18.59
C ASP A 328 8.75 0.33 -18.54
N THR A 329 8.00 -0.56 -19.15
CA THR A 329 8.38 -1.97 -19.29
C THR A 329 7.77 -2.59 -20.54
N ASN A 330 8.29 -3.73 -20.98
CA ASN A 330 7.70 -4.45 -22.11
C ASN A 330 6.40 -5.15 -21.72
N HIS A 331 5.55 -5.42 -22.72
CA HIS A 331 4.29 -6.16 -22.56
C HIS A 331 4.48 -7.61 -22.09
N ASP A 332 5.62 -8.23 -22.39
CA ASP A 332 5.99 -9.60 -22.00
C ASP A 332 6.57 -9.68 -20.57
N ASN A 333 6.81 -8.54 -19.92
CA ASN A 333 7.28 -8.47 -18.54
C ASN A 333 6.10 -8.42 -17.56
N VAL A 334 5.31 -9.49 -17.56
CA VAL A 334 4.07 -9.63 -16.75
C VAL A 334 4.33 -9.41 -15.25
N GLU A 335 5.48 -9.87 -14.75
CA GLU A 335 5.87 -9.70 -13.35
C GLU A 335 6.04 -8.22 -12.97
N MET A 336 6.75 -7.45 -13.80
CA MET A 336 6.91 -6.01 -13.58
C MET A 336 5.59 -5.27 -13.74
N LEU A 337 4.75 -5.64 -14.72
CA LEU A 337 3.43 -5.03 -14.91
C LEU A 337 2.54 -5.22 -13.68
N HIS A 338 2.46 -6.45 -13.16
CA HIS A 338 1.71 -6.72 -11.93
C HIS A 338 2.27 -5.94 -10.72
N LEU A 339 3.60 -5.83 -10.61
CA LEU A 339 4.23 -5.07 -9.54
C LEU A 339 3.86 -3.57 -9.63
N ILE A 340 4.00 -2.98 -10.82
CA ILE A 340 3.65 -1.59 -11.11
C ILE A 340 2.18 -1.31 -10.75
N ASP A 341 1.26 -2.17 -11.20
CA ASP A 341 -0.17 -2.05 -10.90
C ASP A 341 -0.42 -2.14 -9.37
N SER A 342 0.21 -3.11 -8.68
CA SER A 342 0.07 -3.26 -7.22
C SER A 342 0.58 -2.05 -6.43
N LEU A 343 1.53 -1.31 -6.99
CA LEU A 343 2.11 -0.11 -6.39
C LEU A 343 1.32 1.16 -6.73
N GLY A 344 0.20 1.06 -7.46
CA GLY A 344 -0.70 2.17 -7.75
C GLY A 344 -0.19 3.11 -8.83
N PHE A 345 0.65 2.62 -9.74
CA PHE A 345 0.93 3.32 -10.98
C PHE A 345 -0.27 3.18 -11.93
N THR A 346 -0.48 4.18 -12.77
CA THR A 346 -1.48 4.16 -13.84
C THR A 346 -0.78 4.00 -15.17
N ARG A 347 -1.30 3.13 -16.04
CA ARG A 347 -0.83 2.99 -17.43
C ARG A 347 -1.26 4.22 -18.22
N CYS A 348 -0.29 4.95 -18.78
CA CYS A 348 -0.52 6.23 -19.46
C CYS A 348 -0.51 6.10 -20.98
N GLY A 349 0.17 5.09 -21.53
CA GLY A 349 0.25 4.88 -22.96
C GLY A 349 1.44 4.02 -23.37
N LEU A 350 1.84 4.17 -24.64
CA LEU A 350 2.96 3.46 -25.23
C LEU A 350 4.09 4.43 -25.57
N CYS A 351 5.32 4.07 -25.19
CA CYS A 351 6.53 4.77 -25.64
C CYS A 351 7.38 3.83 -26.50
N PHE A 352 8.30 4.41 -27.28
CA PHE A 352 9.06 3.66 -28.27
C PHE A 352 10.54 4.00 -28.20
N TYR A 353 11.36 2.95 -28.24
CA TYR A 353 12.80 3.05 -28.28
C TYR A 353 13.31 2.48 -29.60
N ASP A 354 14.07 3.28 -30.34
CA ASP A 354 14.74 2.86 -31.58
C ASP A 354 16.17 2.40 -31.26
N ARG A 355 16.47 1.12 -31.52
CA ARG A 355 17.80 0.54 -31.31
C ARG A 355 18.19 -0.32 -32.50
N GLU A 356 19.35 -0.03 -33.08
CA GLU A 356 19.90 -0.79 -34.21
C GLU A 356 18.89 -0.99 -35.36
N GLY A 357 18.07 0.04 -35.63
CA GLY A 357 17.02 0.00 -36.65
C GLY A 357 15.76 -0.78 -36.27
N LYS A 358 15.68 -1.34 -35.06
CA LYS A 358 14.47 -1.96 -34.51
C LYS A 358 13.77 -1.01 -33.54
N ARG A 359 12.48 -0.79 -33.78
CA ARG A 359 11.60 -0.06 -32.88
C ARG A 359 11.01 -1.02 -31.86
N THR A 360 11.25 -0.77 -30.58
CA THR A 360 10.69 -1.54 -29.47
C THR A 360 9.62 -0.73 -28.75
N GLU A 361 8.48 -1.34 -28.51
CA GLU A 361 7.34 -0.73 -27.82
C GLU A 361 7.36 -1.09 -26.33
N ARG A 362 7.04 -0.10 -25.49
CA ARG A 362 6.93 -0.28 -24.04
C ARG A 362 5.67 0.36 -23.49
N ILE A 363 5.12 -0.25 -22.46
CA ILE A 363 4.01 0.28 -21.68
C ILE A 363 4.59 1.28 -20.69
N ALA A 364 4.18 2.54 -20.82
CA ALA A 364 4.60 3.63 -19.97
C ALA A 364 3.56 3.89 -18.87
N CYS A 365 4.04 4.02 -17.64
CA CYS A 365 3.23 4.17 -16.44
C CYS A 365 3.70 5.35 -15.60
N GLU A 366 2.75 6.04 -14.94
CA GLU A 366 3.02 7.15 -14.03
C GLU A 366 2.35 6.94 -12.68
N LYS A 367 3.01 7.37 -11.62
CA LYS A 367 2.44 7.47 -10.28
C LYS A 367 2.65 8.87 -9.73
N ILE A 368 1.56 9.47 -9.24
CA ILE A 368 1.61 10.69 -8.43
C ILE A 368 1.97 10.30 -6.99
N LEU A 369 2.98 10.97 -6.44
CA LEU A 369 3.62 10.63 -5.16
C LEU A 369 3.02 11.32 -3.94
#